data_AF-A0A0H5RT87-F1
#
_entry.id   AF-A0A0H5RT87-F1
#
_cell.length_a   1.000
_cell.length_b   1.000
_cell.length_c   1.000
_cell.angle_alpha   90.00
_cell.angle_beta   90.00
_cell.angle_gamma   90.00
#
_symmetry.space_group_name_H-M   'P 1'
#
loop_
_entity.id
_entity.type
_entity.pdbx_description
1 polymer ?
#
loop_
_entity_poly.entity_id
_entity_poly.type
_entity_poly.pdbx_seq_one_letter_code
_entity_poly.pdbx_strand_id
1 'polypeptide(L)'
;MWWHGRIIQILYCLKYVRTLDSRGAIDMSRSMVVQRCLVGGPQAYLDAIEAALAQAGSVRLATTPHSENDIRQFLEALAMELRRNYPWVLPPVLELRLDNWEQLLGEVQPIARIELRQLEVSQRLGFEFGDIAGKQEPGLLLRLESGAVVGFLAPAKLSDRGVALVVSGKHEVRQIMDQISRVLMLQPTQLTAIEQTGHQARSTQRRVLPDLEPQPSGVERWSAERLERHRVVIDKEGRFRTIDGGVLDTRMASASWRPNAEFALFIMDPHGNFYVSLRRVVSRIHHSTLSGGGPVAAAGEFRVREGRLLVLTDHSGHYPPTRFGDQILVGELQQRGVSTADVLFDFAAGE
;
A
#
# COMPACT_ATOMS: atom_id res chain seq x y z
N MET A 1 -24.61 -4.71 9.23
CA MET A 1 -24.35 -3.91 10.47
C MET A 1 -23.04 -3.16 10.30
N TRP A 2 -22.78 -2.09 11.08
CA TRP A 2 -21.59 -1.24 10.92
C TRP A 2 -20.26 -2.00 11.01
N TRP A 3 -20.20 -3.06 11.83
CA TRP A 3 -19.00 -3.88 12.02
C TRP A 3 -18.70 -4.87 10.88
N HIS A 4 -19.69 -5.16 10.00
CA HIS A 4 -19.53 -6.17 8.94
C HIS A 4 -18.37 -5.88 8.01
N GLY A 5 -18.19 -4.62 7.62
CA GLY A 5 -17.13 -4.24 6.68
C GLY A 5 -15.74 -4.62 7.20
N ARG A 6 -15.47 -4.41 8.49
CA ARG A 6 -14.17 -4.73 9.10
C ARG A 6 -13.97 -6.23 9.28
N ILE A 7 -15.02 -6.98 9.64
CA ILE A 7 -14.95 -8.45 9.70
C ILE A 7 -14.72 -9.03 8.30
N ILE A 8 -15.41 -8.53 7.26
CA ILE A 8 -15.18 -8.94 5.87
C ILE A 8 -13.73 -8.69 5.46
N GLN A 9 -13.14 -7.54 5.84
CA GLN A 9 -11.73 -7.26 5.56
C GLN A 9 -10.78 -8.27 6.25
N ILE A 10 -11.04 -8.62 7.51
CA ILE A 10 -10.28 -9.66 8.23
C ILE A 10 -10.39 -11.00 7.50
N LEU A 11 -11.61 -11.45 7.19
CA LEU A 11 -11.82 -12.73 6.51
C LEU A 11 -11.20 -12.77 5.11
N TYR A 12 -11.22 -11.65 4.40
CA TYR A 12 -10.56 -11.54 3.09
C TYR A 12 -9.05 -11.79 3.19
N CYS A 13 -8.40 -11.29 4.25
CA CYS A 13 -7.00 -11.57 4.54
C CYS A 13 -6.73 -13.06 4.85
N LEU A 14 -7.73 -13.80 5.33
CA LEU A 14 -7.62 -15.21 5.70
C LEU A 14 -7.90 -16.18 4.54
N LYS A 15 -8.31 -15.71 3.36
CA LYS A 15 -8.72 -16.56 2.22
C LYS A 15 -7.68 -17.62 1.84
N TYR A 16 -6.40 -17.27 1.85
CA TYR A 16 -5.27 -18.15 1.48
C TYR A 16 -4.48 -18.64 2.71
N VAL A 17 -5.02 -18.45 3.91
CA VAL A 17 -4.38 -18.91 5.15
C VAL A 17 -4.82 -20.34 5.41
N ARG A 18 -3.86 -21.25 5.59
CA ARG A 18 -4.16 -22.68 5.82
C ARG A 18 -4.58 -22.96 7.27
N THR A 19 -4.00 -22.23 8.23
CA THR A 19 -4.20 -22.46 9.67
C THR A 19 -4.38 -21.13 10.39
N LEU A 20 -5.42 -21.06 11.24
CA LEU A 20 -5.66 -19.92 12.13
C LEU A 20 -5.01 -20.23 13.47
N ASP A 21 -3.90 -19.56 13.76
CA ASP A 21 -3.14 -19.74 15.00
C ASP A 21 -2.88 -18.40 15.72
N SER A 22 -2.33 -18.48 16.92
CA SER A 22 -2.01 -17.28 17.73
C SER A 22 -0.97 -16.38 17.04
N ARG A 23 -0.07 -16.95 16.23
CA ARG A 23 0.92 -16.17 15.49
C ARG A 23 0.26 -15.31 14.41
N GLY A 24 -0.71 -15.87 13.68
CA GLY A 24 -1.52 -15.13 12.72
C GLY A 24 -2.29 -13.99 13.37
N ALA A 25 -2.82 -14.18 14.59
CA ALA A 25 -3.49 -13.12 15.33
C ALA A 25 -2.52 -11.98 15.72
N ILE A 26 -1.31 -12.31 16.20
CA ILE A 26 -0.24 -11.34 16.50
C ILE A 26 0.16 -10.56 15.24
N ASP A 27 0.36 -11.26 14.13
CA ASP A 27 0.80 -10.64 12.88
C ASP A 27 -0.29 -9.73 12.29
N MET A 28 -1.55 -10.14 12.38
CA MET A 28 -2.68 -9.32 11.93
C MET A 28 -2.90 -8.10 12.82
N SER A 29 -2.75 -8.22 14.15
CA SER A 29 -2.87 -7.08 15.06
C SER A 29 -1.80 -6.01 14.75
N ARG A 30 -0.56 -6.43 14.47
CA ARG A 30 0.51 -5.54 14.00
C ARG A 30 0.15 -4.85 12.69
N SER A 31 -0.43 -5.57 11.74
CA SER A 31 -0.89 -4.97 10.47
C SER A 31 -1.98 -3.91 10.67
N MET A 32 -2.85 -4.06 11.67
CA MET A 32 -3.89 -3.08 11.99
C MET A 32 -3.31 -1.84 12.67
N VAL A 33 -2.24 -1.99 13.47
CA VAL A 33 -1.54 -0.87 14.11
C VAL A 33 -0.74 -0.05 13.09
N VAL A 34 -0.04 -0.72 12.16
CA VAL A 34 0.79 -0.08 11.12
C VAL A 34 -0.05 0.61 10.03
N GLN A 35 -1.33 0.23 9.87
CA GLN A 35 -2.30 0.88 8.98
C GLN A 35 -1.87 0.98 7.50
N ARG A 36 -1.09 0.02 7.01
CA ARG A 36 -0.70 -0.04 5.59
C ARG A 36 -1.72 -0.78 4.71
N CYS A 37 -2.06 -2.00 5.12
CA CYS A 37 -3.04 -2.85 4.40
C CYS A 37 -4.43 -2.76 5.03
N LEU A 38 -4.49 -2.80 6.36
CA LEU A 38 -5.68 -2.62 7.18
C LEU A 38 -5.71 -1.17 7.72
N VAL A 39 -6.03 -0.23 6.84
CA VAL A 39 -5.89 1.24 7.05
C VAL A 39 -6.83 1.82 8.11
N GLY A 40 -7.77 1.01 8.61
CA GLY A 40 -8.83 1.52 9.45
C GLY A 40 -8.49 1.69 10.93
N GLY A 41 -7.25 1.41 11.33
CA GLY A 41 -6.72 1.60 12.68
C GLY A 41 -7.15 0.52 13.70
N PRO A 42 -6.32 0.26 14.73
CA PRO A 42 -6.50 -0.86 15.66
C PRO A 42 -7.79 -0.74 16.50
N GLN A 43 -8.17 0.46 16.93
CA GLN A 43 -9.39 0.69 17.72
C GLN A 43 -10.64 0.25 16.95
N ALA A 44 -10.81 0.72 15.70
CA ALA A 44 -12.01 0.41 14.93
C ALA A 44 -12.13 -1.07 14.56
N TYR A 45 -11.01 -1.79 14.43
CA TYR A 45 -11.05 -3.26 14.29
C TYR A 45 -11.42 -3.94 15.61
N LEU A 46 -10.85 -3.50 16.74
CA LEU A 46 -11.21 -4.04 18.05
C LEU A 46 -12.71 -3.89 18.33
N ASP A 47 -13.26 -2.68 18.15
CA ASP A 47 -14.68 -2.40 18.35
C ASP A 47 -15.57 -3.29 17.46
N ALA A 48 -15.18 -3.48 16.19
CA ALA A 48 -15.92 -4.31 15.26
C ALA A 48 -15.87 -5.81 15.64
N ILE A 49 -14.73 -6.28 16.13
CA ILE A 49 -14.55 -7.66 16.60
C ILE A 49 -15.42 -7.91 17.84
N GLU A 50 -15.37 -7.01 18.83
CA GLU A 50 -16.17 -7.11 20.04
C GLU A 50 -17.68 -7.11 19.72
N ALA A 51 -18.11 -6.21 18.82
CA ALA A 51 -19.49 -6.15 18.38
C ALA A 51 -19.94 -7.42 17.63
N ALA A 52 -19.05 -8.04 16.84
CA ALA A 52 -19.34 -9.29 16.13
C ALA A 52 -19.44 -10.48 17.10
N LEU A 53 -18.53 -10.58 18.07
CA LEU A 53 -18.49 -11.67 19.06
C LEU A 53 -19.64 -11.61 20.06
N ALA A 54 -20.13 -10.42 20.39
CA ALA A 54 -21.27 -10.22 21.28
C ALA A 54 -22.62 -10.70 20.69
N GLN A 55 -22.68 -10.96 19.38
CA GLN A 55 -23.90 -11.39 18.70
C GLN A 55 -23.91 -12.90 18.43
N ALA A 56 -25.10 -13.49 18.52
CA ALA A 56 -25.33 -14.91 18.20
C ALA A 56 -25.37 -15.20 16.68
N GLY A 57 -25.28 -14.17 15.82
CA GLY A 57 -25.31 -14.32 14.36
C GLY A 57 -24.00 -14.88 13.78
N SER A 58 -24.02 -15.29 12.52
CA SER A 58 -22.81 -15.78 11.85
C SER A 58 -21.77 -14.66 11.66
N VAL A 59 -20.51 -14.98 11.95
CA VAL A 59 -19.36 -14.10 11.66
C VAL A 59 -18.65 -14.45 10.35
N ARG A 60 -19.00 -15.58 9.71
CA ARG A 60 -18.50 -15.97 8.37
C ARG A 60 -19.16 -15.15 7.26
N LEU A 61 -18.83 -13.87 7.22
CA LEU A 61 -19.38 -12.87 6.29
C LEU A 61 -18.72 -12.87 4.90
N ALA A 62 -17.71 -13.70 4.67
CA ALA A 62 -17.01 -13.83 3.39
C ALA A 62 -16.55 -15.28 3.17
N THR A 63 -16.24 -15.62 1.92
CA THR A 63 -15.71 -16.96 1.56
C THR A 63 -14.34 -17.17 2.18
N THR A 64 -14.21 -18.26 2.95
CA THR A 64 -13.00 -18.67 3.64
C THR A 64 -13.01 -20.20 3.81
N PRO A 65 -11.83 -20.86 3.79
CA PRO A 65 -11.73 -22.31 4.05
C PRO A 65 -12.01 -22.68 5.51
N HIS A 66 -12.12 -21.71 6.42
CA HIS A 66 -12.24 -21.95 7.86
C HIS A 66 -13.69 -22.12 8.32
N SER A 67 -13.88 -22.88 9.41
CA SER A 67 -15.18 -23.03 10.05
C SER A 67 -15.58 -21.77 10.82
N GLU A 68 -16.88 -21.63 11.10
CA GLU A 68 -17.40 -20.55 11.95
C GLU A 68 -16.72 -20.53 13.33
N ASN A 69 -16.47 -21.70 13.93
CA ASN A 69 -15.82 -21.83 15.23
C ASN A 69 -14.36 -21.35 15.18
N ASP A 70 -13.60 -21.77 14.17
CA ASP A 70 -12.19 -21.36 14.04
C ASP A 70 -12.08 -19.85 13.84
N ILE A 71 -12.98 -19.26 13.05
CA ILE A 71 -13.05 -17.81 12.85
C ILE A 71 -13.31 -17.11 14.19
N ARG A 72 -14.28 -17.58 14.99
CA ARG A 72 -14.59 -16.97 16.29
C ARG A 72 -13.40 -17.03 17.25
N GLN A 73 -12.75 -18.19 17.36
CA GLN A 73 -11.55 -18.34 18.19
C GLN A 73 -10.41 -17.42 17.71
N PHE A 74 -10.23 -17.28 16.41
CA PHE A 74 -9.24 -16.37 15.84
C PHE A 74 -9.56 -14.90 16.16
N LEU A 75 -10.82 -14.49 16.02
CA LEU A 75 -11.27 -13.14 16.36
C LEU A 75 -11.08 -12.83 17.86
N GLU A 76 -11.35 -13.80 18.74
CA GLU A 76 -11.10 -13.67 20.18
C GLU A 76 -9.60 -13.46 20.48
N ALA A 77 -8.73 -14.29 19.88
CA ALA A 77 -7.29 -14.16 20.01
C ALA A 77 -6.78 -12.82 19.46
N LEU A 78 -7.30 -12.36 18.33
CA LEU A 78 -6.97 -11.08 17.73
C LEU A 78 -7.40 -9.90 18.62
N ALA A 79 -8.60 -9.95 19.21
CA ALA A 79 -9.06 -8.94 20.16
C ALA A 79 -8.17 -8.91 21.41
N MET A 80 -7.78 -10.07 21.95
CA MET A 80 -6.82 -10.15 23.05
C MET A 80 -5.49 -9.47 22.71
N GLU A 81 -4.93 -9.75 21.53
CA GLU A 81 -3.67 -9.13 21.09
C GLU A 81 -3.80 -7.62 20.90
N LEU A 82 -4.90 -7.13 20.34
CA LEU A 82 -5.15 -5.69 20.22
C LEU A 82 -5.22 -5.01 21.60
N ARG A 83 -5.93 -5.59 22.57
CA ARG A 83 -6.02 -5.05 23.93
C ARG A 83 -4.68 -5.08 24.66
N ARG A 84 -3.94 -6.19 24.54
CA ARG A 84 -2.63 -6.38 25.19
C ARG A 84 -1.62 -5.31 24.78
N ASN A 85 -1.69 -4.85 23.53
CA ASN A 85 -0.76 -3.88 22.98
C ASN A 85 -1.23 -2.41 23.10
N TYR A 86 -2.30 -2.15 23.87
CA TYR A 86 -2.76 -0.79 24.17
C TYR A 86 -1.90 -0.14 25.28
N PRO A 87 -1.51 1.15 25.17
CA PRO A 87 -1.81 2.07 24.07
C PRO A 87 -0.96 1.78 22.82
N TRP A 88 -1.59 1.82 21.63
CA TRP A 88 -0.90 1.54 20.38
C TRP A 88 0.01 2.71 19.95
N VAL A 89 1.25 2.39 19.61
CA VAL A 89 2.20 3.36 19.04
C VAL A 89 1.79 3.66 17.59
N LEU A 90 1.63 4.94 17.27
CA LEU A 90 1.37 5.38 15.89
C LEU A 90 2.58 5.10 15.00
N PRO A 91 2.39 4.70 13.74
CA PRO A 91 3.51 4.52 12.83
C PRO A 91 4.19 5.86 12.52
N PRO A 92 5.49 5.86 12.17
CA PRO A 92 6.25 7.08 11.90
C PRO A 92 5.64 7.97 10.81
N VAL A 93 4.93 7.33 9.88
CA VAL A 93 4.19 7.95 8.77
C VAL A 93 2.84 7.26 8.61
N LEU A 94 1.79 8.07 8.46
CA LEU A 94 0.46 7.65 8.06
C LEU A 94 0.11 8.31 6.75
N GLU A 95 -0.46 7.56 5.82
CA GLU A 95 -1.01 8.16 4.62
C GLU A 95 -2.37 8.79 4.91
N LEU A 96 -2.55 10.00 4.39
CA LEU A 96 -3.80 10.73 4.43
C LEU A 96 -4.47 10.73 3.06
N ARG A 97 -5.78 10.95 3.04
CA ARG A 97 -6.53 10.98 1.77
C ARG A 97 -6.14 12.20 0.93
N LEU A 98 -5.83 11.95 -0.34
CA LEU A 98 -5.48 13.00 -1.31
C LEU A 98 -6.64 13.96 -1.59
N ASP A 99 -7.90 13.53 -1.51
CA ASP A 99 -9.07 14.41 -1.67
C ASP A 99 -9.10 15.55 -0.64
N ASN A 100 -8.40 15.37 0.49
CA ASN A 100 -8.29 16.36 1.55
C ASN A 100 -7.14 17.36 1.32
N TRP A 101 -6.45 17.31 0.17
CA TRP A 101 -5.28 18.15 -0.14
C TRP A 101 -5.53 19.63 0.15
N GLU A 102 -6.55 20.22 -0.46
CA GLU A 102 -6.86 21.64 -0.31
C GLU A 102 -7.30 22.00 1.12
N GLN A 103 -8.05 21.11 1.77
CA GLN A 103 -8.51 21.33 3.15
C GLN A 103 -7.36 21.29 4.16
N LEU A 104 -6.38 20.42 3.94
CA LEU A 104 -5.29 20.12 4.87
C LEU A 104 -4.05 20.99 4.65
N LEU A 105 -3.67 21.22 3.40
CA LEU A 105 -2.51 22.02 3.02
C LEU A 105 -2.91 23.44 2.61
N GLY A 106 -3.92 23.56 1.75
CA GLY A 106 -4.27 24.82 1.08
C GLY A 106 -3.18 25.28 0.10
N GLU A 107 -3.06 26.59 -0.10
CA GLU A 107 -1.95 27.18 -0.86
C GLU A 107 -0.66 27.15 -0.04
N VAL A 108 0.28 26.30 -0.45
CA VAL A 108 1.55 26.07 0.25
C VAL A 108 2.72 26.17 -0.71
N GLN A 109 3.78 26.84 -0.25
CA GLN A 109 5.06 26.93 -0.97
C GLN A 109 5.96 25.74 -0.58
N PRO A 110 6.76 25.21 -1.52
CA PRO A 110 7.74 24.18 -1.21
C PRO A 110 8.72 24.60 -0.11
N ILE A 111 8.95 23.72 0.86
CA ILE A 111 9.93 23.90 1.94
C ILE A 111 11.25 23.21 1.64
N ALA A 112 11.22 22.16 0.81
CA ALA A 112 12.37 21.36 0.44
C ALA A 112 12.10 20.58 -0.84
N ARG A 113 13.16 20.04 -1.44
CA ARG A 113 13.13 19.19 -2.63
C ARG A 113 13.90 17.91 -2.39
N ILE A 114 13.30 16.77 -2.75
CA ILE A 114 13.92 15.46 -2.73
C ILE A 114 14.45 15.16 -4.13
N GLU A 115 15.76 14.97 -4.27
CA GLU A 115 16.46 14.76 -5.55
C GLU A 115 16.37 13.29 -6.05
N LEU A 116 15.19 12.69 -5.85
CA LEU A 116 14.82 11.37 -6.35
C LEU A 116 13.66 11.50 -7.35
N ARG A 117 13.47 10.47 -8.17
CA ARG A 117 12.26 10.33 -8.99
C ARG A 117 11.08 9.88 -8.15
N GLN A 118 9.88 10.12 -8.66
CA GLN A 118 8.62 9.76 -8.01
C GLN A 118 8.57 8.29 -7.57
N LEU A 119 8.91 7.36 -8.47
CA LEU A 119 8.81 5.92 -8.18
C LEU A 119 9.89 5.43 -7.21
N GLU A 120 11.03 6.12 -7.11
CA GLU A 120 12.03 5.84 -6.09
C GLU A 120 11.53 6.27 -4.70
N VAL A 121 10.88 7.43 -4.61
CA VAL A 121 10.23 7.89 -3.37
C VAL A 121 9.14 6.92 -2.95
N SER A 122 8.28 6.48 -3.88
CA SER A 122 7.24 5.48 -3.60
C SER A 122 7.79 4.16 -3.07
N GLN A 123 8.83 3.62 -3.70
CA GLN A 123 9.46 2.37 -3.27
C GLN A 123 10.09 2.45 -1.88
N ARG A 124 10.62 3.62 -1.49
CA ARG A 124 11.19 3.82 -0.14
C ARG A 124 10.13 4.09 0.92
N LEU A 125 9.01 4.72 0.55
CA LEU A 125 7.91 5.00 1.47
C LEU A 125 6.90 3.86 1.61
N GLY A 126 6.78 2.98 0.62
CA GLY A 126 5.67 2.02 0.52
C GLY A 126 4.31 2.68 0.30
N PHE A 127 4.29 3.90 -0.24
CA PHE A 127 3.10 4.68 -0.59
C PHE A 127 3.19 5.15 -2.04
N GLU A 128 2.05 5.26 -2.71
CA GLU A 128 1.97 5.54 -4.13
C GLU A 128 1.38 6.93 -4.38
N PHE A 129 2.00 7.69 -5.28
CA PHE A 129 1.45 9.00 -5.66
C PHE A 129 0.17 8.81 -6.48
N GLY A 130 -0.86 9.54 -6.08
CA GLY A 130 -2.16 9.60 -6.75
C GLY A 130 -2.37 10.93 -7.45
N ASP A 131 -3.57 11.08 -8.00
CA ASP A 131 -3.95 12.30 -8.72
C ASP A 131 -4.61 13.26 -7.72
N ILE A 132 -4.23 14.55 -7.77
CA ILE A 132 -4.84 15.60 -6.95
C ILE A 132 -5.89 16.31 -7.82
N ALA A 133 -7.10 16.46 -7.29
CA ALA A 133 -8.17 17.16 -7.99
C ALA A 133 -7.73 18.60 -8.38
N GLY A 134 -7.81 18.92 -9.67
CA GLY A 134 -7.46 20.24 -10.20
C GLY A 134 -5.96 20.52 -10.37
N LYS A 135 -5.07 19.54 -10.19
CA LYS A 135 -3.62 19.67 -10.46
C LYS A 135 -3.14 18.66 -11.49
N GLN A 136 -2.09 19.00 -12.22
CA GLN A 136 -1.44 18.08 -13.17
C GLN A 136 -0.41 17.21 -12.47
N GLU A 137 0.23 17.75 -11.44
CA GLU A 137 1.26 17.09 -10.66
C GLU A 137 0.66 15.99 -9.78
N PRO A 138 1.20 14.76 -9.82
CA PRO A 138 0.80 13.71 -8.91
C PRO A 138 1.28 14.01 -7.48
N GLY A 139 0.48 13.58 -6.52
CA GLY A 139 0.62 13.92 -5.11
C GLY A 139 0.66 12.72 -4.19
N LEU A 140 1.28 12.91 -3.02
CA LEU A 140 1.12 12.04 -1.86
C LEU A 140 0.94 12.91 -0.61
N LEU A 141 0.03 12.53 0.29
CA LEU A 141 -0.25 13.28 1.51
C LEU A 141 0.00 12.40 2.71
N LEU A 142 0.89 12.83 3.62
CA LEU A 142 1.29 12.05 4.79
C LEU A 142 1.14 12.87 6.07
N ARG A 143 0.85 12.18 7.16
CA ARG A 143 1.03 12.67 8.53
C ARG A 143 2.26 12.03 9.14
N LEU A 144 3.16 12.85 9.67
CA LEU A 144 4.34 12.38 10.39
C LEU A 144 4.01 12.13 11.88
N GLU A 145 4.86 11.37 12.57
CA GLU A 145 4.76 11.15 14.03
C GLU A 145 4.78 12.46 14.84
N SER A 146 5.42 13.52 14.33
CA SER A 146 5.39 14.87 14.91
C SER A 146 4.00 15.52 14.87
N GLY A 147 3.06 14.93 14.13
CA GLY A 147 1.74 15.47 13.84
C GLY A 147 1.71 16.40 12.62
N ALA A 148 2.86 16.71 12.01
CA ALA A 148 2.93 17.52 10.80
C ALA A 148 2.25 16.82 9.61
N VAL A 149 1.47 17.59 8.85
CA VAL A 149 0.89 17.14 7.58
C VAL A 149 1.78 17.64 6.44
N VAL A 150 2.31 16.70 5.66
CA VAL A 150 3.27 16.96 4.60
C VAL A 150 2.72 16.44 3.28
N GLY A 151 2.68 17.32 2.28
CA GLY A 151 2.42 16.96 0.89
C GLY A 151 3.73 16.74 0.14
N PHE A 152 3.72 15.74 -0.72
CA PHE A 152 4.76 15.47 -1.71
C PHE A 152 4.15 15.76 -3.08
N LEU A 153 4.78 16.64 -3.85
CA LEU A 153 4.40 16.95 -5.23
C LEU A 153 5.50 16.47 -6.16
N ALA A 154 5.19 15.49 -7.00
CA ALA A 154 6.13 14.98 -7.99
C ALA A 154 6.02 15.76 -9.32
N PRO A 155 7.12 15.86 -10.08
CA PRO A 155 7.05 16.41 -11.44
C PRO A 155 6.03 15.67 -12.31
N ALA A 156 5.37 16.37 -13.22
CA ALA A 156 4.40 15.75 -14.13
C ALA A 156 5.02 14.66 -15.02
N LYS A 157 6.29 14.82 -15.40
CA LYS A 157 7.03 13.81 -16.15
C LYS A 157 7.72 12.84 -15.19
N LEU A 158 7.35 11.57 -15.28
CA LEU A 158 7.78 10.52 -14.36
C LEU A 158 9.31 10.30 -14.27
N SER A 159 10.04 10.59 -15.35
CA SER A 159 11.51 10.46 -15.38
C SER A 159 12.25 11.63 -14.73
N ASP A 160 11.55 12.74 -14.47
CA ASP A 160 12.17 13.91 -13.86
C ASP A 160 12.37 13.70 -12.36
N ARG A 161 13.46 14.26 -11.83
CA ARG A 161 13.79 14.26 -10.41
C ARG A 161 13.28 15.52 -9.75
N GLY A 162 13.03 15.44 -8.45
CA GLY A 162 12.71 16.62 -7.65
C GLY A 162 11.30 16.60 -7.12
N VAL A 163 11.03 15.73 -6.16
CA VAL A 163 9.75 15.76 -5.45
C VAL A 163 9.77 16.90 -4.44
N ALA A 164 8.87 17.87 -4.61
CA ALA A 164 8.73 18.99 -3.70
C ALA A 164 8.00 18.57 -2.43
N LEU A 165 8.50 19.03 -1.29
CA LEU A 165 7.84 18.90 0.01
C LEU A 165 7.11 20.18 0.34
N VAL A 166 5.85 20.06 0.72
CA VAL A 166 5.01 21.15 1.21
C VAL A 166 4.43 20.77 2.57
N VAL A 167 4.15 21.74 3.42
CA VAL A 167 3.64 21.51 4.77
C VAL A 167 2.51 22.49 5.09
N SER A 168 1.53 22.07 5.89
CA SER A 168 0.53 22.98 6.43
C SER A 168 0.98 23.64 7.73
N GLY A 169 0.57 24.89 7.97
CA GLY A 169 0.79 25.55 9.25
C GLY A 169 2.26 25.88 9.59
N LYS A 170 2.52 26.16 10.87
CA LYS A 170 3.86 26.51 11.36
C LYS A 170 4.50 25.28 11.99
N HIS A 171 5.39 24.64 11.24
CA HIS A 171 6.24 23.58 11.76
C HIS A 171 7.72 23.95 11.60
N GLU A 172 8.56 23.34 12.43
CA GLU A 172 10.00 23.47 12.28
C GLU A 172 10.45 22.65 11.07
N VAL A 173 10.79 23.34 9.98
CA VAL A 173 11.17 22.73 8.69
C VAL A 173 12.30 21.71 8.87
N ARG A 174 13.28 22.01 9.73
CA ARG A 174 14.40 21.12 10.04
C ARG A 174 13.93 19.79 10.63
N GLN A 175 12.99 19.81 11.58
CA GLN A 175 12.44 18.60 12.18
C GLN A 175 11.72 17.73 11.15
N ILE A 176 10.95 18.34 10.25
CA ILE A 176 10.27 17.63 9.16
C ILE A 176 11.31 17.00 8.23
N MET A 177 12.31 17.77 7.81
CA MET A 177 13.37 17.28 6.93
C MET A 177 14.14 16.11 7.56
N ASP A 178 14.47 16.17 8.86
CA ASP A 178 15.14 15.10 9.58
C ASP A 178 14.28 13.83 9.66
N GLN A 179 12.97 13.97 9.89
CA GLN A 179 12.03 12.84 9.88
C GLN A 179 11.91 12.23 8.48
N ILE A 180 11.72 13.04 7.44
CA ILE A 180 11.64 12.57 6.05
C ILE A 180 12.94 11.89 5.63
N SER A 181 14.10 12.48 5.93
CA SER A 181 15.40 11.90 5.62
C SER A 181 15.58 10.53 6.27
N ARG A 182 15.11 10.34 7.50
CA ARG A 182 15.16 9.07 8.21
C ARG A 182 14.24 8.02 7.59
N VAL A 183 12.97 8.38 7.34
CA VAL A 183 11.97 7.47 6.79
C VAL A 183 12.36 7.00 5.38
N LEU A 184 12.89 7.90 4.55
CA LEU A 184 13.34 7.61 3.19
C LEU A 184 14.79 7.12 3.10
N MET A 185 15.51 7.05 4.23
CA MET A 185 16.95 6.74 4.26
C MET A 185 17.75 7.57 3.23
N LEU A 186 17.48 8.89 3.19
CA LEU A 186 18.12 9.79 2.24
C LEU A 186 19.57 10.06 2.61
N GLN A 187 20.42 10.16 1.58
CA GLN A 187 21.74 10.75 1.73
C GLN A 187 21.61 12.28 1.84
N PRO A 188 22.57 12.99 2.48
CA PRO A 188 22.49 14.44 2.65
C PRO A 188 22.31 15.23 1.35
N THR A 189 22.85 14.74 0.23
CA THR A 189 22.72 15.36 -1.10
C THR A 189 21.37 15.13 -1.77
N GLN A 190 20.51 14.28 -1.21
CA GLN A 190 19.22 13.92 -1.78
C GLN A 190 18.05 14.75 -1.24
N LEU A 191 18.31 15.66 -0.30
CA LEU A 191 17.30 16.54 0.27
C LEU A 191 17.85 17.96 0.39
N THR A 192 17.24 18.91 -0.30
CA THR A 192 17.68 20.30 -0.32
C THR A 192 16.58 21.20 0.25
N ALA A 193 16.91 22.01 1.25
CA ALA A 193 15.99 23.02 1.77
C ALA A 193 15.77 24.11 0.72
N ILE A 194 14.55 24.64 0.64
CA ILE A 194 14.23 25.80 -0.19
C ILE A 194 14.13 27.01 0.74
N GLU A 195 14.88 28.07 0.42
CA GLU A 195 14.79 29.32 1.18
C GLU A 195 13.38 29.91 1.06
N GLN A 196 12.70 30.00 2.20
CA GLN A 196 11.37 30.58 2.26
C GLN A 196 11.50 32.12 2.28
N THR A 197 11.24 32.77 1.16
CA THR A 197 11.12 34.24 1.11
C THR A 197 9.84 34.66 1.83
N GLY A 198 9.98 35.03 3.11
CA GLY A 198 9.05 35.78 3.96
C GLY A 198 7.59 35.84 3.52
N HIS A 199 6.85 34.72 3.59
CA HIS A 199 5.39 34.73 3.60
C HIS A 199 4.89 33.96 4.82
N GLN A 200 4.44 34.71 5.82
CA GLN A 200 3.77 34.15 6.99
C GLN A 200 2.37 33.70 6.56
N ALA A 201 2.20 32.40 6.29
CA ALA A 201 0.87 31.83 6.13
C ALA A 201 0.07 32.05 7.42
N ARG A 202 -1.06 32.76 7.31
CA ARG A 202 -2.03 32.95 8.41
C ARG A 202 -2.66 31.60 8.75
N SER A 203 -2.62 31.25 10.02
CA SER A 203 -3.14 29.98 10.52
C SER A 203 -4.66 29.91 10.39
N THR A 204 -5.18 28.76 9.98
CA THR A 204 -6.55 28.35 10.32
C THR A 204 -6.52 27.08 11.16
N GLN A 205 -6.41 27.30 12.48
CA GLN A 205 -6.80 26.40 13.59
C GLN A 205 -6.22 24.97 13.63
N ARG A 206 -6.15 24.39 14.85
CA ARG A 206 -6.07 22.93 15.04
C ARG A 206 -7.31 22.30 14.40
N ARG A 207 -7.29 22.08 13.09
CA ARG A 207 -8.32 21.32 12.40
C ARG A 207 -8.15 19.87 12.81
N VAL A 208 -9.20 19.29 13.39
CA VAL A 208 -9.34 17.85 13.53
C VAL A 208 -9.04 17.25 12.15
N LEU A 209 -8.11 16.30 12.09
CA LEU A 209 -7.76 15.68 10.81
C LEU A 209 -9.03 15.02 10.24
N PRO A 210 -9.48 15.41 9.03
CA PRO A 210 -10.71 14.91 8.42
C PRO A 210 -10.65 13.42 8.02
N ASP A 211 -9.55 12.73 8.28
CA ASP A 211 -9.41 11.27 8.07
C ASP A 211 -10.09 10.41 9.15
N LEU A 212 -10.91 11.03 10.01
CA LEU A 212 -11.74 10.31 10.98
C LEU A 212 -13.01 9.68 10.36
N GLU A 213 -13.34 10.01 9.12
CA GLU A 213 -14.50 9.43 8.44
C GLU A 213 -14.11 8.15 7.67
N PRO A 214 -14.74 6.99 7.99
CA PRO A 214 -14.52 5.76 7.25
C PRO A 214 -14.85 5.97 5.76
N GLN A 215 -13.89 5.70 4.88
CA GLN A 215 -14.15 5.74 3.45
C GLN A 215 -15.10 4.59 3.07
N PRO A 216 -16.12 4.82 2.23
CA PRO A 216 -16.95 3.75 1.73
C PRO A 216 -16.09 2.71 1.00
N SER A 217 -16.38 1.43 1.23
CA SER A 217 -15.72 0.33 0.52
C SER A 217 -16.02 0.42 -0.97
N GLY A 218 -15.01 0.21 -1.80
CA GLY A 218 -15.14 0.25 -3.25
C GLY A 218 -13.77 0.12 -3.90
N VAL A 219 -13.65 -0.81 -4.85
CA VAL A 219 -12.40 -1.00 -5.57
C VAL A 219 -12.11 0.24 -6.40
N GLU A 220 -10.93 0.81 -6.24
CA GLU A 220 -10.50 1.97 -7.01
C GLU A 220 -10.39 1.64 -8.49
N ARG A 221 -10.78 2.61 -9.32
CA ARG A 221 -10.52 2.60 -10.75
C ARG A 221 -9.51 3.69 -11.05
N TRP A 222 -8.34 3.30 -11.53
CA TRP A 222 -7.28 4.24 -11.88
C TRP A 222 -7.40 4.65 -13.34
N SER A 223 -6.99 5.90 -13.64
CA SER A 223 -6.86 6.38 -15.01
C SER A 223 -5.74 5.63 -15.74
N ALA A 224 -5.74 5.70 -17.08
CA ALA A 224 -4.68 5.10 -17.88
C ALA A 224 -3.30 5.68 -17.53
N GLU A 225 -3.22 6.98 -17.27
CA GLU A 225 -1.99 7.66 -16.85
C GLU A 225 -1.48 7.12 -15.52
N ARG A 226 -2.38 6.92 -14.54
CA ARG A 226 -2.01 6.36 -13.24
C ARG A 226 -1.62 4.88 -13.36
N LEU A 227 -2.29 4.10 -14.21
CA LEU A 227 -1.92 2.72 -14.49
C LEU A 227 -0.53 2.62 -15.12
N GLU A 228 -0.19 3.50 -16.07
CA GLU A 228 1.13 3.48 -16.71
C GLU A 228 2.27 3.70 -15.71
N ARG A 229 2.05 4.48 -14.63
CA ARG A 229 3.03 4.64 -13.54
C ARG A 229 3.34 3.33 -12.79
N HIS A 230 2.44 2.35 -12.86
CA HIS A 230 2.58 1.04 -12.25
C HIS A 230 3.13 0.00 -13.23
N ARG A 231 3.35 0.38 -14.49
CA ARG A 231 3.94 -0.54 -15.48
C ARG A 231 5.37 -0.87 -15.08
N VAL A 232 5.73 -2.13 -15.24
CA VAL A 232 7.10 -2.61 -15.07
C VAL A 232 7.55 -3.30 -16.34
N VAL A 233 8.85 -3.18 -16.60
CA VAL A 233 9.49 -3.78 -17.77
C VAL A 233 10.62 -4.69 -17.31
N ILE A 234 10.98 -5.67 -18.13
CA ILE A 234 12.11 -6.54 -17.86
C ILE A 234 13.25 -6.09 -18.77
N ASP A 235 14.40 -5.77 -18.17
CA ASP A 235 15.59 -5.36 -18.93
C ASP A 235 16.26 -6.55 -19.63
N LYS A 236 17.27 -6.27 -20.45
CA LYS A 236 18.00 -7.31 -21.21
C LYS A 236 18.75 -8.32 -20.33
N GLU A 237 18.91 -8.04 -19.03
CA GLU A 237 19.49 -8.96 -18.05
C GLU A 237 18.42 -9.73 -17.26
N GLY A 238 17.15 -9.63 -17.65
CA GLY A 238 16.05 -10.32 -16.96
C GLY A 238 15.66 -9.67 -15.64
N ARG A 239 15.99 -8.39 -15.41
CA ARG A 239 15.64 -7.68 -14.18
C ARG A 239 14.42 -6.79 -14.35
N PHE A 240 13.55 -6.81 -13.36
CA PHE A 240 12.40 -5.91 -13.28
C PHE A 240 12.82 -4.47 -13.04
N ARG A 241 12.27 -3.59 -13.87
CA ARG A 241 12.44 -2.14 -13.82
C ARG A 241 11.09 -1.47 -13.73
N THR A 242 11.04 -0.39 -12.96
CA THR A 242 9.92 0.56 -13.06
C THR A 242 9.94 1.23 -14.43
N ILE A 243 8.78 1.70 -14.91
CA ILE A 243 8.66 2.27 -16.26
C ILE A 243 9.56 3.49 -16.50
N ASP A 244 9.97 4.20 -15.44
CA ASP A 244 10.92 5.31 -15.51
C ASP A 244 12.40 4.85 -15.61
N GLY A 245 12.66 3.54 -15.63
CA GLY A 245 13.98 2.91 -15.70
C GLY A 245 14.64 2.64 -14.33
N GLY A 246 13.94 2.92 -13.22
CA GLY A 246 14.40 2.52 -11.88
C GLY A 246 14.45 1.01 -11.70
N VAL A 247 15.25 0.54 -10.73
CA VAL A 247 15.23 -0.87 -10.30
C VAL A 247 13.95 -1.10 -9.50
N LEU A 248 13.19 -2.15 -9.80
CA LEU A 248 12.04 -2.52 -8.98
C LEU A 248 12.48 -3.19 -7.68
N ASP A 249 11.89 -2.77 -6.57
CA ASP A 249 12.11 -3.34 -5.26
C ASP A 249 10.82 -3.31 -4.42
N THR A 250 10.46 -4.46 -3.85
CA THR A 250 9.20 -4.64 -3.11
C THR A 250 9.40 -4.70 -1.60
N ARG A 251 10.58 -4.35 -1.07
CA ARG A 251 10.85 -4.36 0.39
C ARG A 251 9.83 -3.57 1.21
N MET A 252 9.26 -2.52 0.63
CA MET A 252 8.24 -1.71 1.29
C MET A 252 6.80 -2.04 0.89
N ALA A 253 6.61 -3.07 0.07
CA ALA A 253 5.30 -3.46 -0.39
C ALA A 253 4.44 -4.08 0.73
N SER A 254 3.14 -3.82 0.65
CA SER A 254 2.14 -4.15 1.67
C SER A 254 0.97 -4.96 1.10
N ALA A 255 1.19 -5.72 0.03
CA ALA A 255 0.16 -6.59 -0.53
C ALA A 255 -0.30 -7.68 0.44
N SER A 256 0.57 -8.12 1.34
CA SER A 256 0.19 -9.02 2.42
C SER A 256 -0.02 -8.26 3.73
N TRP A 257 -0.99 -8.71 4.52
CA TRP A 257 -1.12 -8.30 5.92
C TRP A 257 -0.03 -8.95 6.80
N ARG A 258 0.65 -10.00 6.34
CA ARG A 258 1.73 -10.62 7.09
C ARG A 258 2.93 -9.68 7.15
N PRO A 259 3.54 -9.48 8.33
CA PRO A 259 4.69 -8.62 8.46
C PRO A 259 5.86 -9.14 7.63
N ASN A 260 6.63 -8.23 7.02
CA ASN A 260 7.82 -8.52 6.23
C ASN A 260 7.60 -9.48 5.05
N ALA A 261 6.36 -9.60 4.57
CA ALA A 261 6.08 -10.41 3.39
C ALA A 261 6.62 -9.76 2.11
N GLU A 262 6.78 -8.43 2.09
CA GLU A 262 7.38 -7.68 0.96
C GLU A 262 6.71 -8.01 -0.39
N PHE A 263 5.44 -8.39 -0.34
CA PHE A 263 4.68 -8.75 -1.52
C PHE A 263 4.08 -7.49 -2.12
N ALA A 264 4.24 -7.35 -3.43
CA ALA A 264 3.51 -6.41 -4.25
C ALA A 264 2.44 -7.16 -5.05
N LEU A 265 1.33 -6.49 -5.34
CA LEU A 265 0.32 -6.99 -6.26
C LEU A 265 0.91 -6.90 -7.67
N PHE A 266 0.70 -7.93 -8.50
CA PHE A 266 0.98 -7.82 -9.92
C PHE A 266 -0.19 -8.34 -10.75
N ILE A 267 -0.38 -7.76 -11.93
CA ILE A 267 -1.16 -8.36 -13.01
C ILE A 267 -0.31 -8.40 -14.27
N MET A 268 -0.59 -9.39 -15.12
CA MET A 268 -0.13 -9.46 -16.49
C MET A 268 -1.35 -9.33 -17.40
N ASP A 269 -1.38 -8.32 -18.26
CA ASP A 269 -2.47 -8.15 -19.21
C ASP A 269 -2.40 -9.19 -20.35
N PRO A 270 -3.42 -9.31 -21.21
CA PRO A 270 -3.41 -10.24 -22.35
C PRO A 270 -2.30 -10.01 -23.39
N HIS A 271 -1.60 -8.87 -23.34
CA HIS A 271 -0.48 -8.54 -24.22
C HIS A 271 0.89 -8.82 -23.55
N GLY A 272 0.89 -9.37 -22.33
CA GLY A 272 2.09 -9.65 -21.56
C GLY A 272 2.69 -8.41 -20.88
N ASN A 273 1.97 -7.29 -20.77
CA ASN A 273 2.44 -6.15 -19.99
C ASN A 273 2.22 -6.42 -18.50
N PHE A 274 3.23 -6.11 -17.69
CA PHE A 274 3.18 -6.25 -16.24
C PHE A 274 2.86 -4.92 -15.58
N TYR A 275 1.91 -4.93 -14.65
CA TYR A 275 1.58 -3.81 -13.79
C TYR A 275 1.70 -4.25 -12.33
N VAL A 276 2.30 -3.39 -11.51
CA VAL A 276 2.70 -3.72 -10.15
C VAL A 276 2.33 -2.59 -9.21
N SER A 277 1.65 -2.93 -8.12
CA SER A 277 1.42 -2.00 -7.02
C SER A 277 2.09 -2.52 -5.76
N LEU A 278 2.85 -1.64 -5.11
CA LEU A 278 3.45 -1.90 -3.81
C LEU A 278 2.39 -1.88 -2.71
N ARG A 279 1.16 -1.46 -3.03
CA ARG A 279 0.14 -1.17 -2.03
C ARG A 279 -1.10 -2.00 -2.26
N ARG A 280 -1.53 -2.69 -1.20
CA ARG A 280 -2.90 -3.20 -1.10
C ARG A 280 -3.56 -2.50 0.05
N VAL A 281 -4.75 -1.97 -0.18
CA VAL A 281 -5.64 -1.50 0.87
C VAL A 281 -6.87 -2.38 0.80
N VAL A 282 -7.11 -3.18 1.83
CA VAL A 282 -8.23 -4.14 1.80
C VAL A 282 -9.52 -3.38 1.52
N SER A 283 -10.34 -3.91 0.61
CA SER A 283 -11.57 -3.31 0.07
C SER A 283 -11.43 -2.10 -0.88
N ARG A 284 -10.20 -1.67 -1.21
CA ARG A 284 -9.95 -0.54 -2.12
C ARG A 284 -8.97 -0.81 -3.26
N ILE A 285 -7.73 -1.20 -2.96
CA ILE A 285 -6.69 -1.43 -3.97
C ILE A 285 -6.45 -2.94 -4.06
N HIS A 286 -6.74 -3.51 -5.24
CA HIS A 286 -6.61 -4.94 -5.54
C HIS A 286 -6.06 -5.14 -6.97
N HIS A 287 -5.86 -6.38 -7.39
CA HIS A 287 -5.50 -6.73 -8.77
C HIS A 287 -6.42 -6.10 -9.81
N SER A 288 -7.73 -6.03 -9.54
CA SER A 288 -8.71 -5.42 -10.45
C SER A 288 -8.56 -3.90 -10.56
N THR A 289 -7.90 -3.24 -9.60
CA THR A 289 -7.50 -1.84 -9.72
C THR A 289 -6.44 -1.69 -10.82
N LEU A 290 -5.45 -2.60 -10.86
CA LEU A 290 -4.36 -2.60 -11.85
C LEU A 290 -4.80 -2.98 -13.27
N SER A 291 -5.92 -3.67 -13.43
CA SER A 291 -6.49 -4.00 -14.74
C SER A 291 -7.59 -3.04 -15.19
N GLY A 292 -7.97 -2.06 -14.36
CA GLY A 292 -9.18 -1.26 -14.58
C GLY A 292 -10.47 -2.08 -14.61
N GLY A 293 -10.47 -3.29 -14.02
CA GLY A 293 -11.56 -4.26 -14.09
C GLY A 293 -11.57 -5.12 -15.36
N GLY A 294 -10.57 -4.98 -16.23
CA GLY A 294 -10.44 -5.77 -17.46
C GLY A 294 -9.95 -7.21 -17.23
N PRO A 295 -9.92 -8.02 -18.30
CA PRO A 295 -9.32 -9.36 -18.27
C PRO A 295 -7.81 -9.28 -18.05
N VAL A 296 -7.25 -10.31 -17.43
CA VAL A 296 -5.81 -10.49 -17.19
C VAL A 296 -5.40 -11.88 -17.64
N ALA A 297 -4.17 -12.03 -18.14
CA ALA A 297 -3.59 -13.33 -18.46
C ALA A 297 -3.13 -14.06 -17.19
N ALA A 298 -2.58 -13.30 -16.23
CA ALA A 298 -2.23 -13.81 -14.90
C ALA A 298 -2.30 -12.67 -13.87
N ALA A 299 -2.48 -13.03 -12.61
CA ALA A 299 -2.46 -12.09 -11.49
C ALA A 299 -1.99 -12.81 -10.23
N GLY A 300 -1.41 -12.07 -9.30
CA GLY A 300 -0.99 -12.64 -8.03
C GLY A 300 -0.12 -11.68 -7.24
N GLU A 301 0.72 -12.24 -6.37
CA GLU A 301 1.64 -11.47 -5.56
C GLU A 301 3.07 -11.90 -5.87
N PHE A 302 4.00 -10.96 -5.82
CA PHE A 302 5.40 -11.29 -6.03
C PHE A 302 6.35 -10.49 -5.14
N ARG A 303 7.55 -11.03 -4.95
CA ARG A 303 8.64 -10.37 -4.23
C ARG A 303 9.80 -10.17 -5.15
N VAL A 304 10.23 -8.91 -5.28
CA VAL A 304 11.37 -8.52 -6.12
C VAL A 304 12.37 -7.73 -5.26
N ARG A 305 13.65 -8.08 -5.36
CA ARG A 305 14.74 -7.32 -4.72
C ARG A 305 15.80 -7.01 -5.74
N GLU A 306 16.17 -5.74 -5.82
CA GLU A 306 17.16 -5.26 -6.80
C GLU A 306 16.83 -5.71 -8.24
N GLY A 307 15.55 -5.73 -8.59
CA GLY A 307 15.05 -6.16 -9.90
C GLY A 307 15.00 -7.68 -10.10
N ARG A 308 15.44 -8.49 -9.14
CA ARG A 308 15.38 -9.96 -9.23
C ARG A 308 14.10 -10.49 -8.61
N LEU A 309 13.38 -11.33 -9.34
CA LEU A 309 12.23 -12.07 -8.81
C LEU A 309 12.72 -13.12 -7.81
N LEU A 310 12.08 -13.17 -6.64
CA LEU A 310 12.42 -14.11 -5.57
C LEU A 310 11.26 -15.04 -5.22
N VAL A 311 10.03 -14.52 -5.26
CA VAL A 311 8.83 -15.28 -4.92
C VAL A 311 7.71 -14.87 -5.87
N LEU A 312 6.93 -15.84 -6.33
CA LEU A 312 5.77 -15.63 -7.18
C LEU A 312 4.61 -16.49 -6.68
N THR A 313 3.45 -15.87 -6.53
CA THR A 313 2.19 -16.54 -6.18
C THR A 313 1.11 -16.20 -7.19
N ASP A 314 0.05 -16.99 -7.22
CA ASP A 314 -1.16 -16.78 -8.02
C ASP A 314 -2.33 -16.28 -7.13
N HIS A 315 -2.00 -15.72 -5.96
CA HIS A 315 -2.96 -15.26 -4.96
C HIS A 315 -3.61 -13.93 -5.39
N SER A 316 -4.57 -14.01 -6.31
CA SER A 316 -5.19 -12.83 -6.95
C SER A 316 -6.63 -12.50 -6.52
N GLY A 317 -7.17 -13.21 -5.53
CA GLY A 317 -8.48 -12.92 -4.97
C GLY A 317 -9.62 -13.16 -5.97
N HIS A 318 -9.98 -12.14 -6.74
CA HIS A 318 -11.10 -12.13 -7.69
C HIS A 318 -10.76 -12.71 -9.07
N TYR A 319 -9.49 -12.78 -9.43
CA TYR A 319 -9.04 -13.54 -10.60
C TYR A 319 -8.70 -14.95 -10.13
N PRO A 320 -9.50 -15.97 -10.44
CA PRO A 320 -9.18 -17.33 -10.04
C PRO A 320 -7.96 -17.79 -10.83
N PRO A 321 -6.93 -18.32 -10.15
CA PRO A 321 -5.75 -18.80 -10.85
C PRO A 321 -6.04 -20.09 -11.61
N THR A 322 -5.29 -20.33 -12.68
CA THR A 322 -5.39 -21.54 -13.51
C THR A 322 -4.00 -22.01 -13.87
N ARG A 323 -3.78 -23.33 -13.95
CA ARG A 323 -2.48 -23.89 -14.35
C ARG A 323 -2.00 -23.37 -15.70
N PHE A 324 -2.93 -23.17 -16.62
CA PHE A 324 -2.61 -22.61 -17.94
C PHE A 324 -2.13 -21.16 -17.84
N GLY A 325 -2.78 -20.34 -17.01
CA GLY A 325 -2.33 -18.97 -16.73
C GLY A 325 -0.95 -18.93 -16.08
N ASP A 326 -0.68 -19.83 -15.14
CA ASP A 326 0.63 -19.92 -14.48
C ASP A 326 1.73 -20.34 -15.47
N GLN A 327 1.44 -21.28 -16.37
CA GLN A 327 2.36 -21.69 -17.43
C GLN A 327 2.67 -20.55 -18.41
N ILE A 328 1.65 -19.77 -18.81
CA ILE A 328 1.86 -18.57 -19.64
C ILE A 328 2.74 -17.57 -18.90
N LEU A 329 2.45 -17.31 -17.63
CA LEU A 329 3.22 -16.38 -16.80
C LEU A 329 4.69 -16.80 -16.71
N VAL A 330 4.97 -18.05 -16.36
CA VAL A 330 6.35 -18.56 -16.26
C VAL A 330 7.04 -18.54 -17.62
N GLY A 331 6.34 -18.93 -18.69
CA GLY A 331 6.87 -18.88 -20.07
C GLY A 331 7.26 -17.46 -20.49
N GLU A 332 6.39 -16.47 -20.24
CA GLU A 332 6.63 -15.06 -20.57
C GLU A 332 7.85 -14.51 -19.81
N LEU A 333 7.98 -14.85 -18.51
CA LEU A 333 9.12 -14.45 -17.70
C LEU A 333 10.44 -15.04 -18.24
N GLN A 334 10.46 -16.34 -18.54
CA GLN A 334 11.64 -17.02 -19.06
C GLN A 334 12.03 -16.52 -20.45
N GLN A 335 11.04 -16.28 -21.32
CA GLN A 335 11.27 -15.72 -22.65
C GLN A 335 11.92 -14.32 -22.58
N ARG A 336 11.58 -13.53 -21.55
CA ARG A 336 12.19 -12.22 -21.27
C ARG A 336 13.49 -12.28 -20.48
N GLY A 337 14.03 -13.49 -20.26
CA GLY A 337 15.33 -13.70 -19.62
C GLY A 337 15.32 -13.65 -18.10
N VAL A 338 14.14 -13.64 -17.45
CA VAL A 338 14.05 -13.71 -15.99
C VAL A 338 14.52 -15.09 -15.52
N SER A 339 15.50 -15.12 -14.64
CA SER A 339 15.93 -16.38 -14.00
C SER A 339 14.86 -16.88 -13.04
N THR A 340 14.39 -18.11 -13.24
CA THR A 340 13.40 -18.76 -12.37
C THR A 340 13.98 -19.88 -11.50
N ALA A 341 15.30 -20.12 -11.57
CA ALA A 341 15.94 -21.27 -10.90
C ALA A 341 15.79 -21.23 -9.37
N ASP A 342 15.89 -20.04 -8.78
CA ASP A 342 15.84 -19.81 -7.33
C ASP A 342 14.52 -19.13 -6.89
N VAL A 343 13.52 -19.09 -7.77
CA VAL A 343 12.22 -18.48 -7.46
C VAL A 343 11.35 -19.47 -6.70
N LEU A 344 10.84 -19.04 -5.54
CA LEU A 344 9.84 -19.80 -4.80
C LEU A 344 8.46 -19.57 -5.46
N PHE A 345 7.86 -20.64 -5.98
CA PHE A 345 6.50 -20.63 -6.50
C PHE A 345 5.52 -21.18 -5.45
N ASP A 346 4.48 -20.40 -5.12
CA ASP A 346 3.36 -20.81 -4.27
C ASP A 346 2.06 -20.59 -5.04
N PHE A 347 1.72 -21.57 -5.88
CA PHE A 347 0.51 -21.55 -6.70
C PHE A 347 -0.61 -22.35 -6.04
N ALA A 348 -1.79 -21.72 -5.94
CA ALA A 348 -3.03 -22.26 -5.42
C ALA A 348 -3.92 -22.89 -6.51
N ALA A 349 -3.60 -22.70 -7.80
CA ALA A 349 -4.32 -23.32 -8.91
C ALA A 349 -4.42 -24.86 -8.75
N GLY A 350 -5.66 -25.36 -8.74
CA GLY A 350 -5.96 -26.79 -8.74
C GLY A 350 -5.67 -27.47 -10.07
N GLU A 351 -5.87 -28.79 -10.15
CA GLU A 351 -5.90 -29.53 -11.45
C GLU A 351 -7.02 -29.06 -12.37
#